data_AF-A0A1I2S1V0-F1
#
_entry.id   AF-A0A1I2S1V0-F1
#
_cell.length_a   1.000
_cell.length_b   1.000
_cell.length_c   1.000
_cell.angle_alpha   90.00
_cell.angle_beta   90.00
_cell.angle_gamma   90.00
#
_symmetry.space_group_name_H-M   'P 1'
#
loop_
_entity.id
_entity.type
_entity.pdbx_description
1 polymer ?
#
loop_
_entity_poly.entity_id
_entity_poly.type
_entity_poly.pdbx_seq_one_letter_code
_entity_poly.pdbx_strand_id
1 'polypeptide(L)'
;MGGEQVESLSDELTRWLDRKAEELGTSRAEVVSRAVTAYRLVDENHESLADAAASDEDGSRRDELTGRLDELEAEFDEKLTDVRERVVQVKREADEKAPVGHDHPETSARVDEIDAELTALDERIEAGFGNYEEILDYLTETTDDAEAKLDTLATAVVDLRRRADELERSNAESAAATELKREANRTGIEKASCENCEASVSVCLLDGPYCPHCTSTFDGVRPKRGLFGTATLTVGNRPKLEGPDTEEAPEGLFEEGA
;
A
#
# COMPACT_ATOMS: atom_id res chain seq x y z
N MET A 1 91.59 -85.75 40.61
CA MET A 1 90.49 -85.51 41.57
C MET A 1 90.92 -84.38 42.49
N GLY A 2 90.04 -83.39 42.70
CA GLY A 2 90.28 -82.21 43.54
C GLY A 2 89.94 -80.92 42.80
N GLY A 3 88.65 -80.63 42.61
CA GLY A 3 88.17 -79.33 42.15
C GLY A 3 88.02 -78.38 43.33
N GLU A 4 88.51 -77.15 43.19
CA GLU A 4 88.42 -76.09 44.19
C GLU A 4 87.20 -75.20 43.88
N GLN A 5 86.40 -74.94 44.90
CA GLN A 5 85.03 -74.44 44.82
C GLN A 5 85.00 -72.92 44.65
N VAL A 6 84.24 -72.42 43.66
CA VAL A 6 83.85 -71.01 43.55
C VAL A 6 82.60 -70.80 44.41
N GLU A 7 82.66 -69.90 45.41
CA GLU A 7 81.47 -69.50 46.18
C GLU A 7 80.42 -68.88 45.24
N SER A 8 79.28 -69.53 45.08
CA SER A 8 78.19 -69.11 44.20
C SER A 8 77.31 -68.01 44.83
N LEU A 9 76.80 -67.09 44.00
CA LEU A 9 75.76 -66.12 44.38
C LEU A 9 74.55 -66.82 45.01
N SER A 10 73.85 -66.15 45.92
CA SER A 10 72.66 -66.73 46.57
C SER A 10 71.58 -67.07 45.54
N ASP A 11 70.84 -68.15 45.79
CA ASP A 11 69.74 -68.61 44.92
C ASP A 11 68.62 -67.55 44.79
N GLU A 12 68.48 -66.67 45.78
CA GLU A 12 67.53 -65.56 45.74
C GLU A 12 67.96 -64.45 44.78
N LEU A 13 69.22 -64.03 44.86
CA LEU A 13 69.75 -63.00 43.95
C LEU A 13 69.78 -63.52 42.51
N THR A 14 70.11 -64.79 42.32
CA THR A 14 70.09 -65.42 40.99
C THR A 14 68.68 -65.42 40.39
N ARG A 15 67.66 -65.81 41.17
CA ARG A 15 66.27 -65.75 40.73
C ARG A 15 65.79 -64.33 40.44
N TRP A 16 66.24 -63.35 41.21
CA TRP A 16 65.91 -61.94 40.96
C TRP A 16 66.56 -61.43 39.67
N LEU A 17 67.84 -61.75 39.45
CA LEU A 17 68.56 -61.38 38.23
C LEU A 17 67.95 -62.03 36.99
N ASP A 18 67.57 -63.30 37.06
CA ASP A 18 66.88 -63.99 35.96
C ASP A 18 65.54 -63.31 35.63
N ARG A 19 64.74 -62.97 36.66
CA ARG A 19 63.47 -62.25 36.47
C ARG A 19 63.68 -60.88 35.83
N LYS A 20 64.67 -60.12 36.29
CA LYS A 20 64.93 -58.78 35.77
C LYS A 20 65.52 -58.82 34.35
N ALA A 21 66.31 -59.85 34.05
CA ALA A 21 66.81 -60.12 32.71
C ALA A 21 65.66 -60.40 31.73
N GLU A 22 64.67 -61.21 32.15
CA GLU A 22 63.47 -61.49 31.36
C GLU A 22 62.59 -60.24 31.17
N GLU A 23 62.37 -59.44 32.22
CA GLU A 23 61.60 -58.19 32.15
C GLU A 23 62.22 -57.16 31.19
N LEU A 24 63.55 -57.08 31.17
CA LEU A 24 64.30 -56.14 30.32
C LEU A 24 64.67 -56.74 28.95
N GLY A 25 64.32 -57.99 28.68
CA GLY A 25 64.63 -58.68 27.43
C GLY A 25 66.12 -58.84 27.15
N THR A 26 66.94 -59.01 28.20
CA THR A 26 68.40 -59.07 28.09
C THR A 26 68.98 -60.28 28.83
N SER A 27 70.29 -60.52 28.69
CA SER A 27 70.95 -61.63 29.40
C SER A 27 71.21 -61.28 30.87
N ARG A 28 71.22 -62.28 31.76
CA ARG A 28 71.58 -62.10 33.18
C ARG A 28 72.93 -61.38 33.34
N ALA A 29 73.92 -61.74 32.52
CA ALA A 29 75.23 -61.12 32.53
C ALA A 29 75.16 -59.63 32.16
N GLU A 30 74.27 -59.24 31.25
CA GLU A 30 74.06 -57.84 30.86
C GLU A 30 73.37 -57.04 31.96
N VAL A 31 72.37 -57.61 32.65
CA VAL A 31 71.77 -56.97 33.83
C VAL A 31 72.83 -56.72 34.91
N VAL A 32 73.69 -57.71 35.17
CA VAL A 32 74.80 -57.56 36.13
C VAL A 32 75.80 -56.50 35.65
N SER A 33 76.20 -56.53 34.39
CA SER A 33 77.10 -55.52 33.80
C SER A 33 76.53 -54.11 33.92
N ARG A 34 75.24 -53.94 33.60
CA ARG A 34 74.52 -52.67 33.69
C ARG A 34 74.33 -52.22 35.13
N ALA A 35 74.05 -53.14 36.05
CA ALA A 35 73.97 -52.85 37.48
C ALA A 35 75.34 -52.46 38.05
N VAL A 36 76.42 -53.12 37.64
CA VAL A 36 77.80 -52.75 38.01
C VAL A 36 78.20 -51.42 37.39
N THR A 37 77.79 -51.13 36.15
CA THR A 37 78.05 -49.85 35.49
C THR A 37 77.24 -48.73 36.14
N ALA A 38 75.96 -48.96 36.44
CA ALA A 38 75.13 -48.02 37.17
C ALA A 38 75.68 -47.81 38.59
N TYR A 39 76.11 -48.87 39.27
CA TYR A 39 76.75 -48.79 40.57
C TYR A 39 78.06 -48.00 40.49
N ARG A 40 78.94 -48.27 39.50
CA ARG A 40 80.18 -47.49 39.29
C ARG A 40 79.90 -46.06 38.93
N LEU A 41 78.90 -45.77 38.08
CA LEU A 41 78.51 -44.41 37.76
C LEU A 41 77.98 -43.70 39.00
N VAL A 42 77.18 -44.38 39.81
CA VAL A 42 76.68 -43.86 41.09
C VAL A 42 77.82 -43.73 42.09
N ASP A 43 78.82 -44.60 42.11
CA ASP A 43 79.97 -44.58 43.02
C ASP A 43 81.00 -43.53 42.61
N GLU A 44 81.25 -43.34 41.32
CA GLU A 44 82.12 -42.29 40.78
C GLU A 44 81.47 -40.91 40.89
N ASN A 45 80.15 -40.83 40.71
CA ASN A 45 79.38 -39.58 40.82
C ASN A 45 78.57 -39.53 42.11
N HIS A 46 78.90 -40.31 43.14
CA HIS A 46 78.10 -40.37 44.37
C HIS A 46 78.06 -39.01 45.02
N GLU A 47 79.19 -38.29 45.01
CA GLU A 47 79.27 -36.92 45.49
C GLU A 47 78.42 -35.98 44.63
N SER A 48 78.52 -36.02 43.29
CA SER A 48 77.75 -35.10 42.42
C SER A 48 76.25 -35.37 42.40
N LEU A 49 75.82 -36.63 42.49
CA LEU A 49 74.41 -37.01 42.58
C LEU A 49 73.85 -36.77 43.98
N ALA A 50 74.66 -37.00 45.02
CA ALA A 50 74.31 -36.57 46.36
C ALA A 50 74.22 -35.04 46.43
N ASP A 51 75.08 -34.30 45.75
CA ASP A 51 75.07 -32.84 45.72
C ASP A 51 73.91 -32.27 44.88
N ALA A 52 73.46 -32.98 43.83
CA ALA A 52 72.26 -32.61 43.04
C ALA A 52 70.93 -33.10 43.65
N ALA A 53 70.94 -34.17 44.44
CA ALA A 53 69.77 -34.61 45.21
C ALA A 53 69.67 -33.88 46.55
N ALA A 54 70.81 -33.43 47.10
CA ALA A 54 70.93 -32.53 48.24
C ALA A 54 71.01 -31.06 47.80
N SER A 55 71.01 -30.75 46.50
CA SER A 55 70.88 -29.37 46.05
C SER A 55 69.47 -28.95 46.40
N ASP A 56 69.38 -28.21 47.51
CA ASP A 56 68.19 -27.54 47.99
C ASP A 56 67.53 -26.66 46.91
N GLU A 57 68.19 -26.37 45.78
CA GLU A 57 67.65 -25.52 44.71
C GLU A 57 66.36 -26.08 44.08
N ASP A 58 66.26 -27.38 43.78
CA ASP A 58 65.06 -27.96 43.14
C ASP A 58 63.94 -28.25 44.16
N GLY A 59 64.30 -28.49 45.43
CA GLY A 59 63.36 -28.52 46.55
C GLY A 59 62.80 -27.12 46.84
N SER A 60 63.68 -26.15 47.00
CA SER A 60 63.37 -24.73 47.25
C SER A 60 62.53 -24.13 46.13
N ARG A 61 62.77 -24.47 44.86
CA ARG A 61 61.95 -24.01 43.74
C ARG A 61 60.54 -24.62 43.75
N ARG A 62 60.39 -25.89 44.12
CA ARG A 62 59.06 -26.51 44.28
C ARG A 62 58.33 -25.91 45.47
N ASP A 63 59.03 -25.69 46.58
CA ASP A 63 58.46 -25.06 47.78
C ASP A 63 58.03 -23.61 47.49
N GLU A 64 58.80 -22.85 46.68
CA GLU A 64 58.43 -21.52 46.22
C GLU A 64 57.17 -21.56 45.33
N LEU A 65 57.11 -22.49 44.37
CA LEU A 65 55.94 -22.64 43.49
C LEU A 65 54.69 -23.09 44.25
N THR A 66 54.84 -24.01 45.20
CA THR A 66 53.76 -24.44 46.10
C THR A 66 53.31 -23.25 46.96
N GLY A 67 54.23 -22.49 47.54
CA GLY A 67 53.89 -21.29 48.31
C GLY A 67 53.16 -20.22 47.48
N ARG A 68 53.54 -20.02 46.22
CA ARG A 68 52.83 -19.13 45.28
C ARG A 68 51.47 -19.65 44.86
N LEU A 69 51.32 -20.97 44.71
CA LEU A 69 50.05 -21.61 44.41
C LEU A 69 49.10 -21.44 45.61
N ASP A 70 49.58 -21.71 46.82
CA ASP A 70 48.83 -21.54 48.06
C ASP A 70 48.40 -20.08 48.25
N GLU A 71 49.29 -19.12 47.95
CA GLU A 71 48.97 -17.68 47.98
C GLU A 71 47.89 -17.31 46.94
N LEU A 72 48.01 -17.83 45.71
CA LEU A 72 47.03 -17.56 44.65
C LEU A 72 45.67 -18.20 44.94
N GLU A 73 45.65 -19.42 45.49
CA GLU A 73 44.44 -20.09 45.93
C GLU A 73 43.77 -19.30 47.04
N ALA A 74 44.53 -18.81 48.03
CA ALA A 74 44.02 -17.95 49.08
C ALA A 74 43.44 -16.63 48.53
N GLU A 75 44.14 -15.98 47.61
CA GLU A 75 43.67 -14.75 46.95
C GLU A 75 42.39 -15.01 46.14
N PHE A 76 42.31 -16.15 45.45
CA PHE A 76 41.15 -16.52 44.67
C PHE A 76 39.93 -16.84 45.56
N ASP A 77 40.13 -17.54 46.67
CA ASP A 77 39.07 -17.83 47.65
C ASP A 77 38.55 -16.55 48.32
N GLU A 78 39.43 -15.58 48.60
CA GLU A 78 39.05 -14.26 49.09
C GLU A 78 38.18 -13.51 48.06
N LYS A 79 38.63 -13.46 46.79
CA LYS A 79 37.89 -12.82 45.70
C LYS A 79 36.55 -13.49 45.44
N LEU A 80 36.49 -14.82 45.46
CA LEU A 80 35.23 -15.57 45.33
C LEU A 80 34.28 -15.25 46.47
N THR A 81 34.80 -15.11 47.69
CA THR A 81 34.00 -14.71 48.85
C THR A 81 33.45 -13.30 48.67
N ASP A 82 34.26 -12.33 48.25
CA ASP A 82 33.81 -10.95 47.98
C ASP A 82 32.75 -10.89 46.87
N VAL A 83 32.95 -11.61 45.75
CA VAL A 83 31.96 -11.68 44.67
C VAL A 83 30.66 -12.30 45.16
N ARG A 84 30.73 -13.39 45.94
CA ARG A 84 29.53 -14.03 46.49
C ARG A 84 28.77 -13.08 47.41
N GLU A 85 29.48 -12.38 48.28
CA GLU A 85 28.87 -11.38 49.16
C GLU A 85 28.24 -10.25 48.35
N ARG A 86 28.92 -9.76 47.31
CA ARG A 86 28.40 -8.72 46.41
C ARG A 86 27.14 -9.17 45.68
N VAL A 87 27.12 -10.39 45.14
CA VAL A 87 25.95 -10.92 44.42
C VAL A 87 24.77 -11.07 45.38
N VAL A 88 25.00 -11.56 46.60
CA VAL A 88 23.96 -11.65 47.63
C VAL A 88 23.45 -10.26 48.00
N GLN A 89 24.32 -9.28 48.15
CA GLN A 89 23.94 -7.89 48.39
C GLN A 89 23.08 -7.34 47.25
N VAL A 90 23.54 -7.43 46.00
CA VAL A 90 22.81 -6.94 44.83
C VAL A 90 21.45 -7.61 44.71
N LYS A 91 21.38 -8.94 44.92
CA LYS A 91 20.11 -9.67 44.93
C LYS A 91 19.17 -9.15 46.01
N ARG A 92 19.66 -8.91 47.23
CA ARG A 92 18.84 -8.36 48.32
C ARG A 92 18.34 -6.96 47.99
N GLU A 93 19.21 -6.07 47.50
CA GLU A 93 18.83 -4.72 47.10
C GLU A 93 17.84 -4.72 45.91
N ALA A 94 18.02 -5.65 44.96
CA ALA A 94 17.11 -5.82 43.83
C ALA A 94 15.74 -6.33 44.29
N ASP A 95 15.70 -7.35 45.15
CA ASP A 95 14.46 -7.89 45.73
C ASP A 95 13.73 -6.87 46.61
N GLU A 96 14.47 -6.01 47.33
CA GLU A 96 13.90 -4.92 48.12
C GLU A 96 13.28 -3.84 47.22
N LYS A 97 13.95 -3.50 46.12
CA LYS A 97 13.46 -2.50 45.15
C LYS A 97 12.31 -3.02 44.29
N ALA A 98 12.34 -4.30 43.91
CA ALA A 98 11.37 -4.91 43.03
C ALA A 98 11.20 -6.40 43.41
N PRO A 99 10.31 -6.69 44.36
CA PRO A 99 9.90 -8.06 44.66
C PRO A 99 9.41 -8.81 43.41
N VAL A 100 9.43 -10.15 43.44
CA VAL A 100 9.05 -11.03 42.31
C VAL A 100 7.59 -10.86 41.81
N GLY A 101 6.78 -10.06 42.50
CA GLY A 101 5.45 -9.65 42.08
C GLY A 101 5.21 -8.15 42.23
N HIS A 102 6.26 -7.33 42.09
CA HIS A 102 6.11 -5.88 42.10
C HIS A 102 5.34 -5.44 40.86
N ASP A 103 4.12 -4.96 41.08
CA ASP A 103 3.30 -4.37 40.03
C ASP A 103 3.59 -2.88 39.85
N HIS A 104 3.26 -2.36 38.68
CA HIS A 104 3.34 -0.93 38.38
C HIS A 104 1.91 -0.38 38.20
N PRO A 105 1.17 -0.13 39.29
CA PRO A 105 -0.23 0.30 39.22
C PRO A 105 -0.39 1.62 38.48
N GLU A 106 0.57 2.55 38.60
CA GLU A 106 0.56 3.80 37.83
C GLU A 106 0.70 3.57 36.33
N THR A 107 1.56 2.63 35.92
CA THR A 107 1.72 2.27 34.50
C THR A 107 0.49 1.55 33.98
N SER A 108 -0.07 0.61 34.75
CA SER A 108 -1.32 -0.06 34.40
C SER A 108 -2.46 0.94 34.23
N ALA A 109 -2.62 1.85 35.19
CA ALA A 109 -3.66 2.88 35.13
C ALA A 109 -3.49 3.80 33.91
N ARG A 110 -2.24 4.17 33.54
CA ARG A 110 -1.98 4.93 32.31
C ARG A 110 -2.31 4.13 31.05
N VAL A 111 -2.03 2.83 31.03
CA VAL A 111 -2.40 1.97 29.90
C VAL A 111 -3.92 1.87 29.77
N ASP A 112 -4.62 1.67 30.88
CA ASP A 112 -6.09 1.62 30.91
C ASP A 112 -6.71 2.98 30.50
N GLU A 113 -6.12 4.10 30.90
CA GLU A 113 -6.52 5.45 30.48
C GLU A 113 -6.32 5.64 28.97
N ILE A 114 -5.16 5.26 28.43
CA ILE A 114 -4.88 5.31 27.00
C ILE A 114 -5.84 4.41 26.21
N ASP A 115 -6.15 3.22 26.71
CA ASP A 115 -7.08 2.29 26.07
C ASP A 115 -8.51 2.86 26.02
N ALA A 116 -8.94 3.50 27.10
CA ALA A 116 -10.21 4.23 27.13
C ALA A 116 -10.24 5.42 26.17
N GLU A 117 -9.14 6.19 26.08
CA GLU A 117 -9.01 7.29 25.12
C GLU A 117 -9.02 6.79 23.67
N LEU A 118 -8.34 5.68 23.38
CA LEU A 118 -8.34 5.05 22.06
C LEU A 118 -9.74 4.57 21.68
N THR A 119 -10.46 3.92 22.59
CA THR A 119 -11.84 3.48 22.38
C THR A 119 -12.76 4.68 22.10
N ALA A 120 -12.66 5.75 22.90
CA ALA A 120 -13.45 6.95 22.69
C ALA A 120 -13.10 7.69 21.38
N LEU A 121 -11.84 7.62 20.95
CA LEU A 121 -11.41 8.17 19.66
C LEU A 121 -11.97 7.35 18.50
N ASP A 122 -11.94 6.03 18.60
CA ASP A 122 -12.46 5.11 17.60
C ASP A 122 -13.97 5.32 17.40
N GLU A 123 -14.74 5.36 18.50
CA GLU A 123 -16.18 5.68 18.47
C GLU A 123 -16.45 7.06 17.84
N ARG A 124 -15.62 8.06 18.11
CA ARG A 124 -15.75 9.39 17.51
C ARG A 124 -15.48 9.36 16.02
N ILE A 125 -14.49 8.59 15.58
CA ILE A 125 -14.13 8.44 14.18
C ILE A 125 -15.25 7.71 13.43
N GLU A 126 -15.75 6.60 13.96
CA GLU A 126 -16.87 5.86 13.37
C GLU A 126 -18.13 6.72 13.27
N ALA A 127 -18.49 7.45 14.34
CA ALA A 127 -19.62 8.36 14.33
C ALA A 127 -19.43 9.51 13.32
N GLY A 128 -18.20 10.02 13.18
CA GLY A 128 -17.85 11.02 12.18
C GLY A 128 -18.06 10.51 10.76
N PHE A 129 -17.53 9.32 10.44
CA PHE A 129 -17.70 8.71 9.12
C PHE A 129 -19.17 8.41 8.81
N GLY A 130 -19.94 7.89 9.76
CA GLY A 130 -21.37 7.67 9.56
C GLY A 130 -22.12 8.96 9.22
N ASN A 131 -21.76 10.08 9.84
CA ASN A 131 -22.35 11.38 9.49
C ASN A 131 -21.95 11.86 8.09
N TYR A 132 -20.69 11.66 7.69
CA TYR A 132 -20.26 12.03 6.34
C TYR A 132 -20.94 11.17 5.27
N GLU A 133 -21.09 9.86 5.50
CA GLU A 133 -21.81 8.97 4.59
C GLU A 133 -23.27 9.43 4.42
N GLU A 134 -23.97 9.74 5.52
CA GLU A 134 -25.34 10.26 5.47
C GLU A 134 -25.44 11.56 4.65
N ILE A 135 -24.47 12.48 4.82
CA ILE A 135 -24.42 13.72 4.05
C ILE A 135 -24.16 13.44 2.57
N LEU A 136 -23.23 12.53 2.24
CA LEU A 136 -22.88 12.20 0.87
C LEU A 136 -24.03 11.49 0.16
N ASP A 137 -24.74 10.59 0.83
CA ASP A 137 -25.94 9.95 0.31
C ASP A 137 -27.01 10.99 0.02
N TYR A 138 -27.30 11.88 0.97
CA TYR A 138 -28.27 12.97 0.77
C TYR A 138 -27.89 13.88 -0.42
N LEU A 139 -26.62 14.25 -0.53
CA LEU A 139 -26.14 15.10 -1.63
C LEU A 139 -26.24 14.40 -2.98
N THR A 140 -25.94 13.10 -3.03
CA THR A 140 -26.04 12.29 -4.25
C THR A 140 -27.51 12.15 -4.66
N GLU A 141 -28.39 11.75 -3.74
CA GLU A 141 -29.84 11.66 -4.00
C GLU A 141 -30.45 12.99 -4.44
N THR A 142 -30.04 14.09 -3.81
CA THR A 142 -30.50 15.43 -4.18
C THR A 142 -30.00 15.84 -5.57
N THR A 143 -28.77 15.46 -5.93
CA THR A 143 -28.20 15.74 -7.25
C THR A 143 -28.93 14.94 -8.33
N ASP A 144 -29.15 13.65 -8.10
CA ASP A 144 -29.90 12.78 -9.03
C ASP A 144 -31.34 13.30 -9.25
N ASP A 145 -32.01 13.73 -8.18
CA ASP A 145 -33.35 14.34 -8.28
C ASP A 145 -33.32 15.68 -9.04
N ALA A 146 -32.28 16.49 -8.86
CA ALA A 146 -32.11 17.73 -9.60
C ALA A 146 -31.86 17.47 -11.10
N GLU A 147 -31.01 16.50 -11.44
CA GLU A 147 -30.76 16.09 -12.83
C GLU A 147 -32.04 15.58 -13.50
N ALA A 148 -32.80 14.72 -12.83
CA ALA A 148 -34.08 14.22 -13.35
C ALA A 148 -35.10 15.35 -13.62
N LYS A 149 -35.14 16.36 -12.74
CA LYS A 149 -35.98 17.56 -12.93
C LYS A 149 -35.48 18.40 -14.11
N LEU A 150 -34.17 18.58 -14.26
CA LEU A 150 -33.59 19.33 -15.38
C LEU A 150 -33.87 18.65 -16.72
N ASP A 151 -33.76 17.32 -16.81
CA ASP A 151 -34.11 16.55 -18.01
C ASP A 151 -35.60 16.70 -18.37
N THR A 152 -36.46 16.67 -17.35
CA THR A 152 -37.89 16.90 -17.52
C THR A 152 -38.17 18.31 -18.05
N LEU A 153 -37.50 19.32 -17.49
CA LEU A 153 -37.63 20.71 -17.94
C LEU A 153 -37.08 20.91 -19.35
N ALA A 154 -35.92 20.33 -19.67
CA ALA A 154 -35.33 20.39 -21.00
C ALA A 154 -36.29 19.80 -22.04
N THR A 155 -36.87 18.64 -21.75
CA THR A 155 -37.87 18.00 -22.61
C THR A 155 -39.10 18.89 -22.78
N ALA A 156 -39.63 19.45 -21.70
CA ALA A 156 -40.78 20.35 -21.74
C ALA A 156 -40.50 21.62 -22.57
N VAL A 157 -39.29 22.20 -22.43
CA VAL A 157 -38.88 23.40 -23.19
C VAL A 157 -38.75 23.08 -24.68
N VAL A 158 -38.16 21.94 -25.05
CA VAL A 158 -38.07 21.51 -26.46
C VAL A 158 -39.46 21.30 -27.05
N ASP A 159 -40.37 20.68 -26.30
CA ASP A 159 -41.77 20.48 -26.72
C ASP A 159 -42.52 21.80 -26.90
N LEU A 160 -42.34 22.75 -25.97
CA LEU A 160 -42.93 24.09 -26.06
C LEU A 160 -42.40 24.84 -27.28
N ARG A 161 -41.09 24.79 -27.54
CA ARG A 161 -40.49 25.40 -28.73
C ARG A 161 -41.08 24.81 -30.01
N ARG A 162 -41.18 23.48 -30.10
CA ARG A 162 -41.77 22.81 -31.27
C ARG A 162 -43.23 23.20 -31.49
N ARG A 163 -44.02 23.33 -30.43
CA ARG A 163 -45.42 23.78 -30.49
C ARG A 163 -45.53 25.24 -30.89
N ALA A 164 -44.63 26.10 -30.40
CA ALA A 164 -44.56 27.50 -30.80
C ALA A 164 -44.25 27.63 -32.30
N ASP A 165 -43.23 26.91 -32.79
CA ASP A 165 -42.87 26.90 -34.21
C ASP A 165 -44.04 26.42 -35.10
N GLU A 166 -44.83 25.46 -34.63
CA GLU A 166 -46.03 24.97 -35.33
C GLU A 166 -47.12 26.04 -35.41
N LEU A 167 -47.41 26.69 -34.29
CA LEU A 167 -48.39 27.78 -34.21
C LEU A 167 -47.96 28.97 -35.07
N GLU A 168 -46.68 29.34 -35.03
CA GLU A 168 -46.13 30.40 -35.86
C GLU A 168 -46.25 30.08 -37.35
N ARG A 169 -45.96 28.84 -37.76
CA ARG A 169 -46.15 28.40 -39.15
C ARG A 169 -47.62 28.45 -39.58
N SER A 170 -48.53 27.91 -38.77
CA SER A 170 -49.98 27.96 -39.05
C SER A 170 -50.50 29.40 -39.15
N ASN A 171 -50.01 30.30 -38.28
CA ASN A 171 -50.36 31.71 -38.32
C ASN A 171 -49.82 32.41 -39.56
N ALA A 172 -48.57 32.13 -39.95
CA ALA A 172 -47.95 32.69 -41.15
C ALA A 172 -48.70 32.24 -42.43
N GLU A 173 -49.11 30.98 -42.51
CA GLU A 173 -49.93 30.46 -43.60
C GLU A 173 -51.29 31.17 -43.68
N SER A 174 -51.99 31.27 -42.55
CA SER A 174 -53.29 31.97 -42.46
C SER A 174 -53.17 33.45 -42.84
N ALA A 175 -52.10 34.11 -42.42
CA ALA A 175 -51.80 35.50 -42.76
C ALA A 175 -51.53 35.66 -44.26
N ALA A 176 -50.75 34.75 -44.87
CA ALA A 176 -50.47 34.75 -46.30
C ALA A 176 -51.75 34.56 -47.14
N ALA A 177 -52.62 33.61 -46.75
CA ALA A 177 -53.91 33.42 -47.38
C ALA A 177 -54.82 34.65 -47.26
N THR A 178 -54.83 35.28 -46.08
CA THR A 178 -55.58 36.52 -45.85
C THR A 178 -55.09 37.67 -46.74
N GLU A 179 -53.78 37.79 -46.95
CA GLU A 179 -53.22 38.82 -47.83
C GLU A 179 -53.61 38.59 -49.30
N LEU A 180 -53.54 37.34 -49.78
CA LEU A 180 -54.01 36.98 -51.14
C LEU A 180 -55.49 37.32 -51.32
N LYS A 181 -56.34 37.01 -50.32
CA LYS A 181 -57.76 37.39 -50.33
C LYS A 181 -57.96 38.90 -50.36
N ARG A 182 -57.16 39.67 -49.62
CA ARG A 182 -57.22 41.15 -49.62
C ARG A 182 -56.77 41.74 -50.95
N GLU A 183 -55.73 41.20 -51.58
CA GLU A 183 -55.25 41.62 -52.90
C GLU A 183 -56.29 41.33 -54.00
N ALA A 184 -56.88 40.13 -53.97
CA ALA A 184 -57.94 39.74 -54.89
C ALA A 184 -59.21 40.61 -54.72
N ASN A 185 -59.63 40.88 -53.48
CA ASN A 185 -60.76 41.78 -53.21
C ASN A 185 -60.48 43.21 -53.68
N ARG A 186 -59.27 43.75 -53.46
CA ARG A 186 -58.88 45.09 -53.95
C ARG A 186 -58.96 45.23 -55.47
N THR A 187 -58.77 44.12 -56.19
CA THR A 187 -58.74 44.08 -57.66
C THR A 187 -60.03 43.51 -58.28
N GLY A 188 -61.02 43.14 -57.47
CA GLY A 188 -62.30 42.59 -57.92
C GLY A 188 -62.22 41.19 -58.52
N ILE A 189 -61.26 40.37 -58.05
CA ILE A 189 -61.00 39.03 -58.57
C ILE A 189 -61.64 37.98 -57.64
N GLU A 190 -62.66 37.27 -58.13
CA GLU A 190 -63.26 36.15 -57.39
C GLU A 190 -62.58 34.80 -57.70
N LYS A 191 -62.22 34.60 -58.97
CA LYS A 191 -61.57 33.37 -59.48
C LYS A 191 -60.31 33.72 -60.26
N ALA A 192 -59.26 32.94 -60.02
CA ALA A 192 -57.98 33.07 -60.71
C ALA A 192 -57.40 31.68 -61.04
N SER A 193 -56.65 31.58 -62.14
CA SER A 193 -55.98 30.35 -62.56
C SER A 193 -54.63 30.21 -61.86
N CYS A 194 -54.29 29.02 -61.37
CA CYS A 194 -52.94 28.74 -60.85
C CYS A 194 -51.90 28.83 -61.97
N GLU A 195 -50.78 29.52 -61.74
CA GLU A 195 -49.68 29.62 -62.72
C GLU A 195 -49.03 28.26 -63.04
N ASN A 196 -49.02 27.31 -62.10
CA ASN A 196 -48.34 26.02 -62.27
C ASN A 196 -49.21 24.93 -62.95
N CYS A 197 -50.47 24.77 -62.52
CA CYS A 197 -51.35 23.70 -63.03
C CYS A 197 -52.57 24.20 -63.82
N GLU A 198 -52.70 25.52 -64.01
CA GLU A 198 -53.76 26.20 -64.77
C GLU A 198 -55.20 26.03 -64.24
N ALA A 199 -55.39 25.23 -63.18
CA ALA A 199 -56.70 25.02 -62.57
C ALA A 199 -57.30 26.32 -62.02
N SER A 200 -58.63 26.46 -62.16
CA SER A 200 -59.40 27.61 -61.68
C SER A 200 -59.64 27.50 -60.16
N VAL A 201 -59.19 28.48 -59.40
CA VAL A 201 -59.28 28.52 -57.93
C VAL A 201 -60.10 29.73 -57.49
N SER A 202 -61.03 29.51 -56.56
CA SER A 202 -61.79 30.58 -55.89
C SER A 202 -60.95 31.21 -54.79
N VAL A 203 -60.40 32.40 -55.02
CA VAL A 203 -59.40 33.01 -54.12
C VAL A 203 -59.98 33.27 -52.72
N CYS A 204 -61.26 33.64 -52.64
CA CYS A 204 -61.95 33.92 -51.37
C CYS A 204 -62.09 32.69 -50.44
N LEU A 205 -62.01 31.46 -50.98
CA LEU A 205 -62.20 30.20 -50.25
C LEU A 205 -60.88 29.51 -49.87
N LEU A 206 -59.73 30.19 -50.03
CA LEU A 206 -58.43 29.63 -49.67
C LEU A 206 -58.26 29.52 -48.16
N ASP A 207 -58.03 28.32 -47.63
CA ASP A 207 -57.71 28.12 -46.21
C ASP A 207 -56.22 28.30 -45.91
N GLY A 208 -55.37 28.23 -46.94
CA GLY A 208 -53.92 28.46 -46.86
C GLY A 208 -53.38 29.05 -48.16
N PRO A 209 -52.09 29.40 -48.22
CA PRO A 209 -51.46 30.02 -49.38
C PRO A 209 -51.08 29.00 -50.46
N TYR A 210 -51.82 27.89 -50.59
CA TYR A 210 -51.49 26.76 -51.45
C TYR A 210 -52.57 26.50 -52.49
N CYS A 211 -52.17 26.03 -53.66
CA CYS A 211 -53.13 25.56 -54.66
C CYS A 211 -53.82 24.27 -54.17
N PRO A 212 -55.17 24.19 -54.16
CA PRO A 212 -55.90 22.99 -53.73
C PRO A 212 -55.75 21.80 -54.71
N HIS A 213 -55.18 22.01 -55.89
CA HIS A 213 -55.03 20.98 -56.92
C HIS A 213 -53.59 20.43 -57.05
N CYS A 214 -52.58 21.30 -56.91
CA CYS A 214 -51.17 20.93 -57.10
C CYS A 214 -50.26 21.31 -55.91
N THR A 215 -50.82 21.87 -54.85
CA THR A 215 -50.11 22.20 -53.60
C THR A 215 -49.00 23.25 -53.74
N SER A 216 -48.87 23.89 -54.91
CA SER A 216 -47.90 24.97 -55.11
C SER A 216 -48.25 26.21 -54.27
N THR A 217 -47.24 26.83 -53.66
CA THR A 217 -47.41 28.03 -52.82
C THR A 217 -47.59 29.29 -53.66
N PHE A 218 -48.59 30.09 -53.31
CA PHE A 218 -48.88 31.37 -53.95
C PHE A 218 -48.11 32.51 -53.30
N ASP A 219 -47.52 33.40 -54.10
CA ASP A 219 -46.85 34.61 -53.61
C ASP A 219 -47.64 35.91 -53.86
N GLY A 220 -48.65 35.87 -54.75
CA GLY A 220 -49.41 37.05 -55.13
C GLY A 220 -50.54 36.77 -56.13
N VAL A 221 -51.26 37.83 -56.49
CA VAL A 221 -52.37 37.79 -57.45
C VAL A 221 -52.09 38.74 -58.63
N ARG A 222 -51.98 38.20 -59.84
CA ARG A 222 -51.79 38.97 -61.06
C ARG A 222 -53.16 39.28 -61.72
N PRO A 223 -53.54 40.56 -61.87
CA PRO A 223 -54.80 40.91 -62.53
C PRO A 223 -54.74 40.65 -64.04
N LYS A 224 -55.91 40.48 -64.66
CA LYS A 224 -56.05 40.27 -66.11
C LYS A 224 -55.41 41.42 -66.92
N ARG A 225 -54.67 41.07 -67.98
CA ARG A 225 -54.17 42.01 -68.99
C ARG A 225 -55.02 41.91 -70.26
N GLY A 226 -55.62 43.03 -70.69
CA GLY A 226 -56.44 43.12 -71.93
C GLY A 226 -57.89 42.64 -71.81
N LEU A 227 -58.61 42.60 -72.94
CA LEU A 227 -60.06 42.31 -73.02
C LEU A 227 -60.43 40.81 -72.84
N PHE A 228 -59.47 39.89 -72.92
CA PHE A 228 -59.72 38.42 -72.95
C PHE A 228 -58.93 37.61 -71.91
N GLY A 229 -58.16 38.24 -71.03
CA GLY A 229 -57.31 37.53 -70.05
C GLY A 229 -58.05 37.12 -68.77
N THR A 230 -57.66 35.99 -68.18
CA THR A 230 -58.04 35.58 -66.81
C THR A 230 -57.03 36.13 -65.80
N ALA A 231 -57.46 36.30 -64.54
CA ALA A 231 -56.54 36.57 -63.45
C ALA A 231 -55.71 35.31 -63.13
N THR A 232 -54.47 35.49 -62.67
CA THR A 232 -53.54 34.38 -62.39
C THR A 232 -53.00 34.49 -60.97
N LEU A 233 -52.99 33.39 -60.21
CA LEU A 233 -52.28 33.28 -58.94
C LEU A 233 -50.83 32.92 -59.23
N THR A 234 -49.90 33.80 -58.86
CA THR A 234 -48.47 33.58 -59.09
C THR A 234 -47.92 32.61 -58.07
N VAL A 235 -47.05 31.72 -58.54
CA VAL A 235 -46.43 30.68 -57.71
C VAL A 235 -44.98 31.07 -57.44
N GLY A 236 -44.60 31.06 -56.17
CA GLY A 236 -43.24 31.41 -55.77
C GLY A 236 -42.99 31.15 -54.29
N ASN A 237 -41.72 31.12 -53.92
CA ASN A 237 -41.32 31.10 -52.52
C ASN A 237 -41.35 32.53 -52.01
N ARG A 238 -42.41 32.90 -51.28
CA ARG A 238 -42.41 34.13 -50.49
C ARG A 238 -41.26 34.01 -49.49
N PRO A 239 -40.24 34.90 -49.53
CA PRO A 239 -39.13 34.83 -48.59
C PRO A 239 -39.72 34.90 -47.18
N LYS A 240 -39.30 34.00 -46.30
CA LYS A 240 -39.65 34.10 -44.88
C LYS A 240 -39.16 35.49 -44.44
N LEU A 241 -40.04 36.25 -43.79
CA LEU A 241 -39.63 37.46 -43.09
C LEU A 241 -38.46 37.06 -42.18
N GLU A 242 -37.27 37.59 -42.44
CA GLU A 242 -36.12 37.42 -41.56
C GLU A 242 -36.54 37.97 -40.21
N GLY A 243 -36.73 37.07 -39.23
CA GLY A 243 -36.77 37.48 -37.84
C GLY A 243 -35.43 38.14 -37.49
N PRO A 244 -35.41 39.12 -36.56
CA PRO A 244 -34.18 39.80 -36.20
C PRO A 244 -33.09 38.76 -35.90
N ASP A 245 -31.96 38.90 -36.57
CA ASP A 245 -30.78 38.06 -36.39
C ASP A 245 -30.53 37.94 -34.89
N THR A 246 -30.77 36.75 -34.34
CA THR A 246 -30.39 36.47 -32.97
C THR A 246 -28.89 36.34 -33.01
N GLU A 247 -28.20 37.39 -32.58
CA GLU A 247 -26.75 37.44 -32.40
C GLU A 247 -26.27 36.12 -31.77
N GLU A 248 -25.22 35.58 -32.37
CA GLU A 248 -24.53 34.36 -31.98
C GLU A 248 -24.47 34.22 -30.45
N ALA A 249 -25.01 33.12 -29.94
CA ALA A 249 -24.77 32.73 -28.56
C ALA A 249 -23.25 32.64 -28.37
N PRO A 250 -22.67 33.27 -27.33
CA PRO A 250 -21.25 33.13 -27.06
C PRO A 250 -20.95 31.65 -26.74
N GLU A 251 -20.25 30.99 -27.66
CA GLU A 251 -19.60 29.72 -27.43
C GLU A 251 -18.54 29.89 -26.32
N GLY A 252 -18.61 29.01 -25.31
CA GLY A 252 -17.47 28.73 -24.42
C GLY A 252 -17.42 29.50 -23.11
N LEU A 253 -18.23 29.08 -22.13
CA LEU A 253 -17.99 29.36 -20.70
C LEU A 253 -18.08 28.07 -19.87
N PHE A 254 -17.39 27.02 -20.32
CA PHE A 254 -17.03 25.89 -19.47
C PHE A 254 -15.58 25.52 -19.79
N GLU A 255 -14.65 26.34 -19.28
CA GLU A 255 -13.28 25.88 -19.08
C GLU A 255 -13.32 24.88 -17.92
N GLU A 256 -13.01 23.62 -18.24
CA GLU A 256 -12.80 22.54 -17.29
C GLU A 256 -11.65 22.92 -16.34
N GLY A 257 -11.97 23.06 -15.06
CA GLY A 257 -11.00 23.23 -13.99
C GLY A 257 -10.28 21.92 -13.70
N ALA A 258 -8.95 21.96 -13.82
CA ALA A 258 -8.00 20.93 -13.40
C ALA A 258 -7.94 20.73 -11.89
#